data_AF-A0A645ILX5-F1
#
_entry.id   AF-A0A645ILX5-F1
#
_cell.length_a   1.000
_cell.length_b   1.000
_cell.length_c   1.000
_cell.angle_alpha   90.00
_cell.angle_beta   90.00
_cell.angle_gamma   90.00
#
_symmetry.space_group_name_H-M   'P 1'
#
loop_
_entity.id
_entity.type
_entity.pdbx_description
1 polymer ?
#
loop_
_entity_poly.entity_id
_entity_poly.type
_entity_poly.pdbx_seq_one_letter_code
_entity_poly.pdbx_strand_id
1 'polypeptide(L)'
;MLPIVAALKKAGNKVITVLAARTKELIILEEQMKQHSDEVIVMTDDGSYGTKGLVTNGVESVINREKVDMCVTIGPAVMMKFVSKLTEKYSIPTVASLNTIMVDGTGMCGACRVSVGGKVKFVCVDGPEFDAHQVDFDEMLMRLGGYRDIEREDMERMQCKTEK
;
A
#
# COMPACT_ATOMS: atom_id res chain seq x y z
N MET A 1 4.44 7.03 1.59
CA MET A 1 3.99 6.96 3.00
C MET A 1 4.62 8.05 3.89
N LEU A 2 5.95 8.20 3.94
CA LEU A 2 6.62 9.15 4.86
C LEU A 2 6.07 10.60 4.85
N PRO A 3 5.81 11.25 3.69
CA PRO A 3 5.24 12.60 3.68
C PRO A 3 3.84 12.69 4.30
N ILE A 4 3.02 11.64 4.13
CA ILE A 4 1.66 11.56 4.70
C ILE A 4 1.75 11.44 6.22
N VAL A 5 2.62 10.56 6.72
CA VAL A 5 2.90 10.39 8.16
C VAL A 5 3.36 11.73 8.77
N ALA A 6 4.32 12.41 8.14
CA ALA A 6 4.81 13.71 8.59
C ALA A 6 3.71 14.79 8.60
N ALA A 7 2.87 14.84 7.56
CA ALA A 7 1.77 15.79 7.48
C ALA A 7 0.70 15.54 8.55
N LEU A 8 0.29 14.28 8.75
CA LEU A 8 -0.67 13.89 9.79
C LEU A 8 -0.14 14.22 11.19
N LYS A 9 1.14 13.94 11.45
CA LYS A 9 1.77 14.28 12.72
C LYS A 9 1.83 15.78 12.95
N LYS A 10 2.20 16.56 11.93
CA LYS A 10 2.21 18.03 11.98
C LYS A 10 0.82 18.62 12.21
N ALA A 11 -0.23 17.96 11.72
CA ALA A 11 -1.62 18.34 11.96
C ALA A 11 -2.13 18.00 13.38
N GLY A 12 -1.29 17.40 14.24
CA GLY A 12 -1.62 17.11 15.64
C GLY A 12 -2.24 15.73 15.88
N ASN A 13 -2.24 14.85 14.88
CA ASN A 13 -2.75 13.49 15.05
C ASN A 13 -1.77 12.64 15.86
N LYS A 14 -2.31 11.67 16.60
CA LYS A 14 -1.53 10.53 17.07
C LYS A 14 -1.33 9.59 15.87
N VAL A 15 -0.07 9.28 15.53
CA VAL A 15 0.28 8.50 14.35
C VAL A 15 1.02 7.23 14.76
N ILE A 16 0.45 6.08 14.42
CA ILE A 16 1.08 4.78 14.62
C ILE A 16 1.36 4.20 13.24
N THR A 17 2.64 3.94 12.95
CA THR A 17 3.08 3.44 11.65
C THR A 17 3.42 1.96 11.76
N VAL A 18 2.82 1.13 10.91
CA VAL A 18 3.18 -0.29 10.75
C VAL A 18 4.03 -0.43 9.50
N LEU A 19 5.32 -0.73 9.66
CA LEU A 19 6.24 -1.03 8.56
C LEU A 19 6.37 -2.53 8.40
N ALA A 20 6.05 -3.05 7.22
CA ALA A 20 6.18 -4.47 6.93
C ALA A 20 7.06 -4.69 5.70
N ALA A 21 7.94 -5.69 5.77
CA ALA A 21 8.74 -6.16 4.64
C ALA A 21 8.93 -7.67 4.67
N ARG A 22 9.46 -8.26 3.61
CA ARG A 22 9.71 -9.72 3.60
C ARG A 22 10.82 -10.13 4.56
N THR A 23 11.88 -9.33 4.64
CA THR A 23 13.09 -9.56 5.43
C THR A 23 13.59 -8.25 6.02
N LYS A 24 14.48 -8.32 7.02
CA LYS A 24 15.12 -7.18 7.68
C LYS A 24 15.78 -6.20 6.71
N GLU A 25 16.45 -6.72 5.68
CA GLU A 25 17.22 -5.92 4.71
C GLU A 25 16.35 -4.99 3.86
N LEU A 26 15.06 -5.31 3.75
CA LEU A 26 14.09 -4.52 2.99
C LEU A 26 13.39 -3.46 3.85
N ILE A 27 13.65 -3.42 5.16
CA ILE A 27 13.17 -2.35 6.02
C ILE A 27 14.00 -1.10 5.74
N ILE A 28 13.32 -0.05 5.26
CA ILE A 28 13.91 1.23 4.93
C ILE A 28 13.18 2.35 5.64
N LEU A 29 13.88 3.47 5.85
CA LEU A 29 13.34 4.71 6.41
C LEU A 29 12.72 4.57 7.82
N GLU A 30 13.09 3.53 8.58
CA GLU A 30 12.54 3.29 9.93
C GLU A 30 12.79 4.49 10.85
N GLU A 31 14.01 5.03 10.86
CA GLU A 31 14.36 6.19 11.70
C GLU A 31 13.58 7.45 11.31
N GLN A 32 13.39 7.69 10.01
CA GLN A 32 12.57 8.79 9.52
C GLN A 32 11.09 8.62 9.89
N MET A 33 10.58 7.39 9.88
CA MET A 33 9.21 7.11 10.32
C MET A 33 9.07 7.31 11.83
N LYS A 34 10.05 6.92 12.64
CA LYS A 34 10.07 7.15 14.10
C LYS A 34 10.04 8.64 14.43
N GLN A 35 10.73 9.49 13.66
CA GLN A 35 10.73 10.94 13.86
C GLN A 35 9.34 11.58 13.66
N HIS A 36 8.46 10.94 12.92
CA HIS A 36 7.14 11.46 12.56
C HIS A 36 5.98 10.60 13.06
N SER A 37 6.24 9.59 13.90
CA SER A 37 5.21 8.72 14.47
C SER A 37 5.31 8.73 16.00
N ASP A 38 4.19 8.53 16.69
CA ASP A 38 4.18 8.25 18.13
C ASP A 38 4.67 6.83 18.42
N GLU A 39 4.46 5.91 17.48
CA GLU A 39 4.94 4.53 17.55
C GLU A 39 5.21 4.00 16.15
N VAL A 40 6.26 3.17 16.03
CA VAL A 40 6.57 2.41 14.82
C VAL A 40 6.59 0.93 15.17
N ILE A 41 5.72 0.15 14.53
CA ILE A 41 5.67 -1.30 14.64
C ILE A 41 6.33 -1.87 13.38
N VAL A 42 7.42 -2.63 13.56
CA VAL A 42 8.11 -3.28 12.45
C VAL A 42 7.72 -4.74 12.38
N MET A 43 7.41 -5.21 11.17
CA MET A 43 7.05 -6.59 10.87
C MET A 43 7.89 -7.15 9.74
N THR A 44 8.28 -8.41 9.85
CA THR A 44 8.83 -9.15 8.72
C THR A 44 8.17 -10.51 8.52
N ASP A 45 7.99 -10.92 7.26
CA ASP A 45 7.36 -12.20 6.93
C ASP A 45 8.16 -13.39 7.51
N ASP A 46 9.49 -13.29 7.48
CA ASP A 46 10.41 -14.31 7.97
C ASP A 46 10.72 -14.24 9.47
N GLY A 47 10.37 -13.12 10.14
CA GLY A 47 10.71 -12.85 11.54
C GLY A 47 12.16 -12.42 11.79
N SER A 48 12.94 -12.10 10.74
CA SER A 48 14.31 -11.62 10.85
C SER A 48 14.46 -10.28 11.59
N TYR A 49 13.41 -9.48 11.69
CA TYR A 49 13.42 -8.23 12.46
C TYR A 49 12.02 -7.80 12.90
N GLY A 50 11.91 -7.18 14.08
CA GLY A 50 10.62 -6.81 14.64
C GLY A 50 9.76 -8.05 14.96
N THR A 51 8.47 -7.99 14.63
CA THR A 51 7.52 -9.09 14.86
C THR A 51 7.30 -9.89 13.58
N LYS A 52 7.35 -11.22 13.68
CA LYS A 52 7.04 -12.08 12.55
C LYS A 52 5.56 -11.97 12.16
N GLY A 53 5.27 -11.71 10.88
CA GLY A 53 3.90 -11.73 10.35
C GLY A 53 3.66 -10.70 9.25
N LEU A 54 2.41 -10.59 8.84
CA LEU A 54 1.97 -9.67 7.79
C LEU A 54 1.54 -8.33 8.40
N VAL A 55 1.54 -7.28 7.59
CA VAL A 55 1.09 -5.93 8.01
C VAL A 55 -0.29 -5.95 8.67
N THR A 56 -1.19 -6.86 8.26
CA THR A 56 -2.54 -6.99 8.82
C THR A 56 -2.50 -7.38 10.29
N ASN A 57 -1.52 -8.18 10.72
CA ASN A 57 -1.36 -8.53 12.14
C ASN A 57 -0.96 -7.30 12.97
N GLY A 58 -0.07 -6.45 12.43
CA GLY A 58 0.35 -5.21 13.08
C GLY A 58 -0.76 -4.17 13.12
N VAL A 59 -1.56 -4.06 12.06
CA VAL A 59 -2.74 -3.18 12.05
C VAL A 59 -3.79 -3.67 13.06
N GLU A 60 -4.09 -4.96 13.08
CA GLU A 60 -5.08 -5.55 14.00
C GLU A 60 -4.66 -5.44 15.47
N SER A 61 -3.35 -5.53 15.78
CA SER A 61 -2.86 -5.36 17.14
C SER A 61 -3.09 -3.94 17.68
N VAL A 62 -3.00 -2.91 16.82
CA VAL A 62 -3.31 -1.53 17.18
C VAL A 62 -4.82 -1.36 17.38
N ILE A 63 -5.63 -1.89 16.47
CA ILE A 63 -7.10 -1.82 16.56
C ILE A 63 -7.62 -2.45 17.85
N ASN A 64 -7.03 -3.56 18.29
CA ASN A 64 -7.48 -4.29 19.48
C ASN A 64 -7.08 -3.62 20.80
N ARG A 65 -6.11 -2.70 20.80
CA ARG A 65 -5.61 -2.06 22.04
C ARG A 65 -6.06 -0.61 22.20
N GLU A 66 -6.40 0.08 21.11
CA GLU A 66 -6.82 1.48 21.15
C GLU A 66 -7.74 1.86 19.98
N LYS A 67 -8.49 2.96 20.14
CA LYS A 67 -9.39 3.46 19.10
C LYS A 67 -8.56 3.96 17.91
N VAL A 68 -8.95 3.53 16.70
CA VAL A 68 -8.38 3.99 15.44
C VAL A 68 -9.46 4.73 14.65
N ASP A 69 -9.25 6.02 14.41
CA ASP A 69 -10.22 6.85 13.68
C ASP A 69 -10.07 6.75 12.16
N MET A 70 -8.89 6.40 11.67
CA MET A 70 -8.58 6.26 10.24
C MET A 70 -7.38 5.36 10.00
N CYS A 71 -7.42 4.56 8.93
CA CYS A 71 -6.28 3.80 8.42
C CYS A 71 -5.85 4.31 7.04
N VAL A 72 -4.54 4.38 6.79
CA VAL A 72 -3.98 4.69 5.47
C VAL A 72 -3.07 3.54 5.06
N THR A 73 -3.34 2.92 3.91
CA THR A 73 -2.56 1.77 3.41
C THR A 73 -1.91 2.08 2.07
N ILE A 74 -0.63 1.73 1.96
CA ILE A 74 0.19 1.90 0.75
C ILE A 74 1.12 0.71 0.64
N GLY A 75 1.03 -0.05 -0.43
CA GLY A 75 1.89 -1.21 -0.68
C GLY A 75 1.38 -2.05 -1.85
N PRO A 76 1.74 -3.33 -1.93
CA PRO A 76 1.21 -4.22 -2.96
C PRO A 76 -0.33 -4.24 -2.95
N ALA A 77 -0.97 -4.32 -4.12
CA ALA A 77 -2.44 -4.31 -4.23
C ALA A 77 -3.10 -5.40 -3.38
N VAL A 78 -2.49 -6.59 -3.28
CA VAL A 78 -2.96 -7.67 -2.41
C VAL A 78 -2.90 -7.30 -0.92
N MET A 79 -1.86 -6.58 -0.49
CA MET A 79 -1.72 -6.10 0.88
C MET A 79 -2.81 -5.08 1.19
N MET A 80 -3.00 -4.09 0.31
CA MET A 80 -4.05 -3.08 0.46
C MET A 80 -5.45 -3.70 0.50
N LYS A 81 -5.72 -4.73 -0.33
CA LYS A 81 -6.97 -5.51 -0.31
C LYS A 81 -7.23 -6.12 1.06
N PHE A 82 -6.23 -6.76 1.67
CA PHE A 82 -6.41 -7.42 2.97
C PHE A 82 -6.48 -6.42 4.13
N VAL A 83 -5.80 -5.28 4.06
CA VAL A 83 -5.97 -4.18 5.03
C VAL A 83 -7.38 -3.57 4.91
N SER A 84 -7.88 -3.36 3.70
CA SER A 84 -9.26 -2.92 3.44
C SER A 84 -10.26 -3.87 4.10
N LYS A 85 -10.18 -5.18 3.79
CA LYS A 85 -11.05 -6.20 4.39
C LYS A 85 -10.92 -6.31 5.91
N LEU A 86 -9.72 -6.13 6.46
CA LEU A 86 -9.52 -6.15 7.91
C LEU A 86 -10.25 -4.98 8.56
N THR A 87 -9.98 -3.77 8.10
CA THR A 87 -10.52 -2.52 8.69
C THR A 87 -12.02 -2.38 8.49
N GLU A 88 -12.60 -2.93 7.42
CA GLU A 88 -14.04 -2.99 7.19
C GLU A 88 -14.77 -3.75 8.32
N LYS A 89 -14.21 -4.87 8.81
CA LYS A 89 -14.77 -5.64 9.94
C LYS A 89 -14.91 -4.81 11.21
N TYR A 90 -14.04 -3.82 11.38
CA TYR A 90 -14.00 -2.93 12.53
C TYR A 90 -14.66 -1.57 12.25
N SER A 91 -15.25 -1.38 11.06
CA SER A 91 -15.85 -0.10 10.64
C SER A 91 -14.90 1.09 10.73
N ILE A 92 -13.61 0.87 10.45
CA ILE A 92 -12.58 1.92 10.46
C ILE A 92 -12.46 2.49 9.04
N PRO A 93 -12.66 3.80 8.83
CA PRO A 93 -12.43 4.44 7.54
C PRO A 93 -10.99 4.18 7.05
N THR A 94 -10.85 3.68 5.82
CA THR A 94 -9.55 3.30 5.27
C THR A 94 -9.32 3.92 3.90
N VAL A 95 -8.18 4.59 3.73
CA VAL A 95 -7.74 5.13 2.45
C VAL A 95 -6.61 4.28 1.90
N ALA A 96 -6.70 3.92 0.62
CA ALA A 96 -5.65 3.20 -0.10
C ALA A 96 -5.06 4.09 -1.20
N SER A 97 -3.73 4.17 -1.25
CA SER A 97 -3.02 4.84 -2.35
C SER A 97 -2.73 3.82 -3.46
N LEU A 98 -3.51 3.86 -4.53
CA LEU A 98 -3.52 2.83 -5.58
C LEU A 98 -2.33 2.96 -6.53
N ASN A 99 -1.82 1.82 -6.98
CA ASN A 99 -0.64 1.70 -7.85
C ASN A 99 -0.96 0.99 -9.18
N THR A 100 -2.02 1.42 -9.87
CA THR A 100 -2.38 0.90 -11.20
C THR A 100 -1.35 1.26 -12.27
N ILE A 101 -1.38 0.56 -13.40
CA ILE A 101 -0.57 0.88 -14.59
C ILE A 101 -0.87 2.31 -15.05
N MET A 102 0.15 3.11 -15.31
CA MET A 102 0.04 4.48 -15.83
C MET A 102 0.86 4.63 -17.11
N VAL A 103 0.40 5.52 -18.01
CA VAL A 103 1.11 5.85 -19.26
C VAL A 103 1.29 7.37 -19.36
N ASP A 104 0.18 8.10 -19.52
CA ASP A 104 0.19 9.56 -19.68
C ASP A 104 0.26 10.31 -18.34
N GLY A 105 -0.44 9.80 -17.31
CA GLY A 105 -0.50 10.45 -16.00
C GLY A 105 -1.34 11.73 -15.94
N THR A 106 -2.08 12.07 -16.99
CA THR A 106 -2.83 13.34 -17.11
C THR A 106 -4.32 13.16 -17.43
N GLY A 107 -4.80 11.91 -17.51
CA GLY A 107 -6.21 11.57 -17.65
C GLY A 107 -6.67 11.35 -19.09
N MET A 108 -5.75 11.30 -20.05
CA MET A 108 -6.04 11.20 -21.48
C MET A 108 -6.25 9.76 -21.97
N CYS A 109 -5.58 8.76 -21.38
CA CYS A 109 -5.59 7.39 -21.94
C CYS A 109 -6.44 6.37 -21.16
N GLY A 110 -6.74 6.61 -19.89
CA GLY A 110 -7.50 5.67 -19.05
C GLY A 110 -6.78 4.35 -18.71
N ALA A 111 -5.45 4.24 -18.93
CA ALA A 111 -4.66 3.07 -18.53
C ALA A 111 -4.74 2.83 -17.02
N CYS A 112 -4.76 3.90 -16.23
CA CYS A 112 -4.85 3.86 -14.78
C CYS A 112 -6.28 3.73 -14.25
N ARG A 113 -7.24 3.32 -15.08
CA ARG A 113 -8.63 3.18 -14.62
C ARG A 113 -8.77 2.09 -13.56
N VAL A 114 -9.68 2.34 -12.63
CA VAL A 114 -10.12 1.40 -11.59
C VAL A 114 -11.60 1.66 -11.27
N SER A 115 -12.33 0.62 -10.92
CA SER A 115 -13.70 0.75 -10.40
C SER A 115 -13.70 1.08 -8.91
N VAL A 116 -14.34 2.20 -8.54
CA VAL A 116 -14.53 2.64 -7.15
C VAL A 116 -16.00 2.96 -6.93
N GLY A 117 -16.67 2.24 -6.02
CA GLY A 117 -18.10 2.42 -5.74
C GLY A 117 -18.98 2.21 -6.98
N GLY A 118 -18.61 1.24 -7.82
CA GLY A 118 -19.29 0.93 -9.09
C GLY A 118 -19.10 1.97 -10.19
N LYS A 119 -18.21 2.96 -10.02
CA LYS A 119 -17.90 3.98 -11.02
C LYS A 119 -16.45 3.85 -11.48
N VAL A 120 -16.24 4.02 -12.78
CA VAL A 120 -14.90 4.09 -13.35
C VAL A 120 -14.23 5.40 -12.93
N LYS A 121 -13.02 5.31 -12.38
CA LYS A 121 -12.17 6.41 -11.93
C LYS A 121 -10.77 6.27 -12.50
N PHE A 122 -10.09 7.38 -12.74
CA PHE A 122 -8.72 7.41 -13.25
C PHE A 122 -7.76 7.77 -12.13
N VAL A 123 -6.91 6.83 -11.70
CA VAL A 123 -6.03 7.01 -10.52
C VAL A 123 -5.13 8.24 -10.63
N CYS A 124 -4.67 8.61 -11.83
CA CYS A 124 -3.77 9.76 -12.00
C CYS A 124 -4.44 11.14 -11.81
N VAL A 125 -5.77 11.26 -11.96
CA VAL A 125 -6.48 12.55 -11.89
C VAL A 125 -7.58 12.58 -10.82
N ASP A 126 -8.24 11.46 -10.56
CA ASP A 126 -9.23 11.32 -9.50
C ASP A 126 -8.59 10.91 -8.15
N GLY A 127 -7.34 10.42 -8.17
CA GLY A 127 -6.67 9.81 -7.02
C GLY A 127 -5.29 10.42 -6.71
N PRO A 128 -4.28 9.61 -6.32
CA PRO A 128 -4.27 8.13 -6.28
C PRO A 128 -4.92 7.52 -5.03
N GLU A 129 -5.37 8.37 -4.10
CA GLU A 129 -5.95 7.97 -2.82
C GLU A 129 -7.47 7.82 -2.93
N PHE A 130 -7.99 6.64 -2.60
CA PHE A 130 -9.42 6.33 -2.64
C PHE A 130 -9.87 5.66 -1.34
N ASP A 131 -11.17 5.71 -1.06
CA ASP A 131 -11.81 4.87 -0.04
C ASP A 131 -11.57 3.39 -0.37
N ALA A 132 -10.76 2.73 0.43
CA ALA A 132 -10.32 1.37 0.21
C ALA A 132 -11.48 0.35 0.27
N HIS A 133 -12.57 0.66 0.96
CA HIS A 133 -13.74 -0.23 1.05
C HIS A 133 -14.58 -0.18 -0.24
N GLN A 134 -14.39 0.84 -1.07
CA GLN A 134 -15.11 1.02 -2.33
C GLN A 134 -14.32 0.53 -3.56
N VAL A 135 -13.04 0.19 -3.41
CA VAL A 135 -12.16 -0.21 -4.52
C VAL A 135 -12.41 -1.67 -4.94
N ASP A 136 -12.59 -1.91 -6.24
CA ASP A 136 -12.54 -3.26 -6.81
C ASP A 136 -11.09 -3.74 -6.95
N PHE A 137 -10.58 -4.35 -5.88
CA PHE A 137 -9.22 -4.90 -5.87
C PHE A 137 -9.04 -6.11 -6.78
N ASP A 138 -10.11 -6.85 -7.11
CA ASP A 138 -10.00 -8.03 -7.99
C ASP A 138 -9.84 -7.60 -9.45
N GLU A 139 -10.61 -6.61 -9.89
CA GLU A 139 -10.38 -5.92 -11.17
C GLU A 139 -8.96 -5.35 -11.21
N MET A 140 -8.55 -4.61 -10.18
CA MET A 140 -7.22 -3.99 -10.11
C MET A 140 -6.10 -5.02 -10.24
N LEU A 141 -6.15 -6.13 -9.50
CA LEU A 141 -5.15 -7.20 -9.54
C LEU A 141 -5.09 -7.88 -10.91
N MET A 142 -6.23 -8.12 -11.55
CA MET A 142 -6.28 -8.66 -12.91
C MET A 142 -5.59 -7.70 -13.89
N ARG A 143 -5.86 -6.39 -13.80
CA ARG A 143 -5.27 -5.38 -14.68
C ARG A 143 -3.76 -5.25 -14.50
N LEU A 144 -3.26 -5.33 -13.28
CA LEU A 144 -1.82 -5.31 -12.99
C LEU A 144 -1.07 -6.51 -13.59
N GLY A 145 -1.75 -7.63 -13.80
CA GLY A 145 -1.17 -8.80 -14.47
C GLY A 145 -1.12 -8.70 -16.01
N GLY A 146 -1.67 -7.64 -16.61
CA GLY A 146 -1.91 -7.56 -18.05
C GLY A 146 -0.66 -7.60 -18.93
N TYR A 147 0.50 -7.20 -18.42
CA TYR A 147 1.77 -7.19 -19.16
C TYR A 147 2.80 -8.19 -18.63
N ARG A 148 2.40 -9.11 -17.75
CA ARG A 148 3.33 -10.00 -17.03
C ARG A 148 4.25 -10.81 -17.95
N ASP A 149 3.72 -11.33 -19.05
CA ASP A 149 4.52 -12.13 -19.99
C ASP A 149 5.55 -11.28 -20.72
N ILE A 150 5.16 -10.08 -21.15
CA ILE A 150 6.05 -9.11 -21.83
C ILE A 150 7.14 -8.63 -20.86
N GLU A 151 6.76 -8.26 -19.63
CA GLU A 151 7.70 -7.86 -18.58
C GLU A 151 8.71 -8.97 -18.27
N ARG A 152 8.26 -10.24 -18.19
CA ARG A 152 9.16 -11.39 -17.98
C ARG A 152 10.15 -11.54 -19.14
N GLU A 153 9.67 -11.52 -20.38
CA GLU A 153 10.54 -11.64 -21.56
C GLU A 153 11.59 -10.53 -21.62
N ASP A 154 11.20 -9.28 -21.32
CA ASP A 154 12.14 -8.17 -21.34
C ASP A 154 13.16 -8.23 -20.19
N MET A 155 12.75 -8.70 -19.00
CA MET A 155 13.67 -8.96 -17.89
C MET A 155 14.70 -10.05 -18.22
N GLU A 156 14.26 -11.15 -18.84
CA GLU A 156 15.16 -12.23 -19.28
C GLU A 156 16.15 -11.74 -20.35
N ARG A 157 15.68 -10.94 -21.32
CA ARG A 157 16.53 -10.32 -22.33
C ARG A 157 17.55 -9.36 -21.72
N MET A 158 17.19 -8.62 -20.68
CA MET A 158 18.11 -7.71 -20.00
C MET A 158 19.18 -8.46 -19.20
N GLN A 159 18.82 -9.52 -18.47
CA GLN A 159 19.76 -10.35 -17.73
C GLN A 159 20.83 -10.98 -18.64
N CYS A 160 20.41 -11.48 -19.81
CA CYS A 160 21.32 -12.03 -20.82
C CYS A 160 22.33 -10.99 -21.37
N LYS A 161 22.01 -9.69 -21.31
CA LYS A 161 22.92 -8.62 -21.76
C LYS A 161 23.94 -8.17 -20.70
N THR A 162 23.65 -8.38 -19.41
CA THR A 162 24.54 -7.99 -18.30
C THR A 162 25.58 -9.06 -17.93
N GLU A 163 25.44 -10.29 -18.44
CA GLU A 163 26.39 -11.39 -18.23
C GLU A 163 27.50 -11.47 -19.31
N LYS A 164 27.65 -10.43 -20.13
CA LYS A 164 28.76 -10.25 -21.10
C LYS A 164 29.64 -9.08 -20.71
#